data_AF-A0A7J7QBA4-F1
#
_entry.id   AF-A0A7J7QBA4-F1
#
_cell.length_a   1.000
_cell.length_b   1.000
_cell.length_c   1.000
_cell.angle_alpha   90.00
_cell.angle_beta   90.00
_cell.angle_gamma   90.00
#
_symmetry.space_group_name_H-M   'P 1'
#
loop_
_entity.id
_entity.type
_entity.pdbx_description
1 polymer ?
#
loop_
_entity_poly.entity_id
_entity_poly.type
_entity_poly.pdbx_seq_one_letter_code
_entity_poly.pdbx_strand_id
1 'polypeptide(L)'
;MVNTAHPTRLPAVVTSCRHQSDVFHAYQVLVAGGYRPDHIVVMAYDDIANNPENPMPGKVFNKPVRGPDVYSGVRIDYKGEQVNAANFLAVLEGNAAAVANKGSGRVLASGPSDKVFLFYSDHGAAGVLGMPSGPFLYADELLASIRRKFQRHGFKEMVMYIEACESGSMFEGLLDSNMAAYVTTAANAYESSWATYCPEFFGAASAGTNARPFPFFTCLGDLYSVAWLEDAEASDLTRESLLQQYKAIKRRTSQNFTYEQGSHVMQYGALDIDKE
;
A
#
# COMPACT_ATOMS: atom_id res chain seq x y z
N MET A 1 13.51 -38.93 -8.55
CA MET A 1 13.07 -38.42 -7.24
C MET A 1 14.02 -37.30 -6.84
N VAL A 2 13.63 -36.05 -7.11
CA VAL A 2 14.41 -34.88 -6.71
C VAL A 2 13.67 -34.29 -5.52
N ASN A 3 14.31 -34.41 -4.36
CA ASN A 3 13.90 -33.81 -3.10
C ASN A 3 14.21 -32.30 -3.20
N THR A 4 13.24 -31.50 -3.63
CA THR A 4 13.27 -30.05 -3.40
C THR A 4 12.79 -29.82 -1.99
N ALA A 5 13.74 -29.61 -1.08
CA ALA A 5 13.47 -29.20 0.29
C ALA A 5 12.48 -28.02 0.26
N HIS A 6 11.35 -28.18 0.96
CA HIS A 6 10.44 -27.08 1.26
C HIS A 6 11.24 -25.90 1.82
N PRO A 7 11.03 -24.66 1.34
CA PRO A 7 11.50 -23.51 2.08
C PRO A 7 10.72 -23.51 3.40
N THR A 8 11.45 -23.62 4.50
CA THR A 8 10.94 -23.37 5.84
C THR A 8 10.16 -22.06 5.81
N ARG A 9 8.87 -22.10 6.16
CA ARG A 9 8.00 -20.92 6.24
C ARG A 9 8.77 -19.84 7.00
N LEU A 10 9.18 -18.78 6.32
CA LEU A 10 9.67 -17.58 6.98
C LEU A 10 8.56 -17.10 7.94
N PRO A 11 8.90 -16.60 9.13
CA PRO A 11 7.92 -16.04 10.05
C PRO A 11 7.06 -15.00 9.32
N ALA A 12 5.75 -14.94 9.62
CA ALA A 12 4.82 -13.99 8.98
C ALA A 12 5.31 -12.52 9.04
N VAL A 13 6.09 -12.19 10.06
CA VAL A 13 6.71 -10.87 10.24
C VAL A 13 7.77 -10.57 9.17
N VAL A 14 8.55 -11.58 8.78
CA VAL A 14 9.56 -11.45 7.72
C VAL A 14 8.88 -11.28 6.37
N THR A 15 7.77 -11.98 6.12
CA THR A 15 7.03 -11.89 4.85
C THR A 15 6.20 -10.61 4.72
N SER A 16 5.93 -9.85 5.79
CA SER A 16 5.12 -8.62 5.75
C SER A 16 5.94 -7.33 5.93
N CYS A 17 7.27 -7.42 5.99
CA CYS A 17 8.16 -6.25 6.14
C CYS A 17 7.95 -5.21 5.03
N ARG A 18 7.81 -5.65 3.79
CA ARG A 18 7.60 -4.78 2.62
C ARG A 18 6.31 -3.95 2.72
N HIS A 19 5.21 -4.53 3.18
CA HIS A 19 3.91 -3.84 3.23
C HIS A 19 3.92 -2.66 4.20
N GLN A 20 4.46 -2.87 5.41
CA GLN A 20 4.64 -1.78 6.37
C GLN A 20 5.68 -0.76 5.88
N SER A 21 6.74 -1.21 5.19
CA SER A 21 7.72 -0.32 4.57
C SER A 21 7.09 0.59 3.51
N ASP A 22 6.19 0.07 2.67
CA ASP A 22 5.44 0.85 1.68
C ASP A 22 4.57 1.91 2.37
N VAL A 23 3.81 1.52 3.40
CA VAL A 23 2.93 2.45 4.15
C VAL A 23 3.73 3.55 4.83
N PHE A 24 4.88 3.22 5.43
CA PHE A 24 5.76 4.20 6.05
C PHE A 24 6.37 5.14 5.01
N HIS A 25 6.78 4.62 3.85
CA HIS A 25 7.29 5.45 2.76
C HIS A 25 6.20 6.39 2.20
N ALA A 26 4.96 5.90 2.02
CA ALA A 26 3.82 6.73 1.63
C ALA A 26 3.56 7.88 2.61
N TYR A 27 3.68 7.62 3.92
CA TYR A 27 3.59 8.68 4.94
C TYR A 27 4.65 9.77 4.72
N GLN A 28 5.91 9.38 4.46
CA GLN A 28 6.98 10.35 4.20
C GLN A 28 6.72 11.17 2.94
N VAL A 29 6.29 10.53 1.85
CA VAL A 29 5.94 11.21 0.58
C VAL A 29 4.82 12.24 0.80
N LEU A 30 3.76 11.87 1.52
CA LEU A 30 2.65 12.78 1.81
C LEU A 30 3.10 13.97 2.67
N VAL A 31 3.88 13.73 3.73
CA VAL A 31 4.41 14.81 4.58
C VAL A 31 5.34 15.74 3.79
N ALA A 32 6.22 15.19 2.96
CA ALA A 32 7.09 15.97 2.08
C ALA A 32 6.31 16.79 1.05
N GLY A 33 5.18 16.26 0.57
CA GLY A 33 4.21 16.96 -0.28
C GLY A 33 3.37 18.03 0.43
N GLY A 34 3.59 18.26 1.74
CA GLY A 34 2.94 19.32 2.50
C GLY A 34 1.66 18.90 3.24
N TYR A 35 1.29 17.62 3.23
CA TYR A 35 0.17 17.13 4.04
C TYR A 35 0.53 17.18 5.52
N ARG A 36 -0.37 17.75 6.32
CA ARG A 36 -0.18 17.81 7.77
C ARG A 36 -0.32 16.41 8.38
N PRO A 37 0.56 16.00 9.30
CA PRO A 37 0.47 14.70 9.99
C PRO A 37 -0.89 14.41 10.64
N ASP A 38 -1.62 15.45 11.08
CA ASP A 38 -2.95 15.27 11.67
C ASP A 38 -4.04 14.93 10.64
N HIS A 39 -3.81 15.16 9.35
CA HIS A 39 -4.68 14.79 8.23
C HIS A 39 -4.36 13.40 7.63
N ILE A 40 -3.31 12.73 8.14
CA ILE A 40 -2.92 11.38 7.70
C ILE A 40 -3.23 10.42 8.84
N VAL A 41 -4.03 9.40 8.56
CA VAL A 41 -4.32 8.29 9.49
C VAL A 41 -3.52 7.08 9.04
N VAL A 42 -2.66 6.55 9.91
CA VAL A 42 -1.80 5.40 9.59
C VAL A 42 -2.24 4.18 10.41
N MET A 43 -2.51 3.08 9.73
CA MET A 43 -2.78 1.78 10.33
C MET A 43 -1.65 0.83 9.93
N ALA A 44 -0.84 0.38 10.90
CA ALA A 44 0.28 -0.52 10.67
C ALA A 44 0.50 -1.37 11.92
N TYR A 45 0.82 -2.66 11.75
CA TYR A 45 0.93 -3.58 12.89
C TYR A 45 2.05 -3.17 13.88
N ASP A 46 3.12 -2.54 13.36
CA ASP A 46 4.24 -1.93 14.08
C ASP A 46 5.19 -2.95 14.76
N ASP A 47 5.45 -4.07 14.08
CA ASP A 47 6.29 -5.17 14.56
C ASP A 47 7.62 -5.36 13.79
N ILE A 48 7.95 -4.46 12.84
CA ILE A 48 9.13 -4.60 11.98
C ILE A 48 10.33 -3.75 12.41
N ALA A 49 10.12 -2.52 12.89
CA ALA A 49 11.21 -1.60 13.20
C ALA A 49 12.09 -2.12 14.35
N ASN A 50 11.47 -2.66 15.40
CA ASN A 50 12.16 -3.20 16.57
C ASN A 50 12.16 -4.74 16.62
N ASN A 51 11.91 -5.39 15.47
CA ASN A 51 11.96 -6.84 15.40
C ASN A 51 13.39 -7.35 15.73
N PRO A 52 13.56 -8.42 16.52
CA PRO A 52 14.88 -9.02 16.76
C PRO A 52 15.62 -9.47 15.50
N GLU A 53 14.89 -9.77 14.41
CA GLU A 53 15.45 -10.15 13.11
C GLU A 53 15.77 -8.94 12.22
N ASN A 54 15.41 -7.71 12.63
CA ASN A 54 15.77 -6.51 11.90
C ASN A 54 17.28 -6.21 12.09
N PRO A 55 18.11 -6.27 11.02
CA PRO A 55 19.54 -6.00 11.11
C PRO A 55 19.87 -4.54 11.44
N MET A 56 18.89 -3.63 11.36
CA MET A 56 19.00 -2.20 11.65
C MET A 56 17.89 -1.76 12.62
N PRO A 57 17.99 -2.11 13.93
CA PRO A 57 16.95 -1.85 14.91
C PRO A 57 16.51 -0.38 14.92
N GLY A 58 15.19 -0.17 15.00
CA GLY A 58 14.54 1.14 15.01
C GLY A 58 14.42 1.81 13.64
N LYS A 59 14.81 1.15 12.55
CA LYS A 59 14.75 1.69 11.19
C LYS A 59 14.02 0.76 10.23
N VAL A 60 13.35 1.34 9.24
CA VAL A 60 12.68 0.63 8.15
C VAL A 60 13.07 1.25 6.82
N PHE A 61 13.22 0.45 5.77
CA PHE A 61 13.67 0.89 4.45
C PHE A 61 12.75 0.35 3.37
N ASN A 62 12.39 1.20 2.40
CA ASN A 62 11.57 0.80 1.25
C ASN A 62 12.34 0.85 -0.09
N LYS A 63 13.68 0.98 -0.02
CA LYS A 63 14.57 1.01 -1.19
C LYS A 63 15.88 0.28 -0.89
N PRO A 64 16.55 -0.31 -1.91
CA PRO A 64 17.86 -0.91 -1.74
C PRO A 64 18.92 0.12 -1.35
N VAL A 65 20.05 -0.37 -0.80
CA VAL A 65 21.32 0.37 -0.64
C VAL A 65 21.18 1.78 -0.04
N ARG A 66 21.26 1.91 1.29
CA ARG A 66 21.28 3.21 2.00
C ARG A 66 20.10 4.14 1.65
N GLY A 67 18.94 3.58 1.31
CA GLY A 67 17.69 4.36 1.30
C GLY A 67 17.47 5.07 2.64
N PRO A 68 16.71 6.17 2.66
CA PRO A 68 16.37 6.84 3.92
C PRO A 68 15.58 5.89 4.82
N ASP A 69 15.72 6.08 6.13
CA ASP A 69 14.80 5.47 7.09
C ASP A 69 13.41 6.07 6.89
N VAL A 70 12.42 5.23 6.58
CA VAL A 70 11.04 5.66 6.36
C VAL A 70 10.18 5.55 7.61
N TYR A 71 10.69 4.94 8.70
CA TYR A 71 9.94 4.75 9.94
C TYR A 71 9.97 5.97 10.87
N SER A 72 11.11 6.66 10.94
CA SER A 72 11.28 7.79 11.85
C SER A 72 10.21 8.86 11.62
N GLY A 73 9.52 9.25 12.69
CA GLY A 73 8.50 10.30 12.68
C GLY A 73 7.11 9.86 12.21
N VAL A 74 6.91 8.61 11.77
CA VAL A 74 5.58 8.12 11.39
C VAL A 74 4.64 8.12 12.60
N ARG A 75 3.53 8.85 12.48
CA ARG A 75 2.46 8.85 13.49
C ARG A 75 1.48 7.70 13.21
N ILE A 76 1.76 6.53 13.79
CA ILE A 76 0.89 5.36 13.66
C ILE A 76 -0.29 5.46 14.63
N ASP A 77 -1.52 5.41 14.10
CA ASP A 77 -2.76 5.58 14.85
C ASP A 77 -3.32 4.29 15.40
N TYR A 78 -3.29 3.24 14.60
CA TYR A 78 -3.81 1.93 14.96
C TYR A 78 -2.68 0.92 14.80
N LYS A 79 -2.39 0.18 15.87
CA LYS A 79 -1.28 -0.76 15.98
C LYS A 79 -1.75 -2.15 16.39
N GLY A 80 -0.95 -3.18 16.07
CA GLY A 80 -1.23 -4.56 16.44
C GLY A 80 -2.65 -4.99 16.08
N GLU A 81 -3.38 -5.54 17.05
CA GLU A 81 -4.74 -6.04 16.89
C GLU A 81 -5.79 -4.99 16.47
N GLN A 82 -5.46 -3.70 16.62
CA GLN A 82 -6.34 -2.61 16.19
C GLN A 82 -6.32 -2.40 14.67
N VAL A 83 -5.38 -3.02 13.97
CA VAL A 83 -5.33 -3.06 12.50
C VAL A 83 -6.23 -4.20 12.01
N ASN A 84 -7.53 -3.93 12.00
CA ASN A 84 -8.59 -4.86 11.60
C ASN A 84 -9.63 -4.18 10.71
N ALA A 85 -10.38 -4.96 9.93
CA ALA A 85 -11.32 -4.45 8.92
C ALA A 85 -12.36 -3.50 9.52
N ALA A 86 -12.90 -3.82 10.71
CA ALA A 86 -13.91 -3.00 11.36
C ALA A 86 -13.41 -1.58 11.69
N ASN A 87 -12.19 -1.47 12.22
CA ASN A 87 -11.58 -0.17 12.49
C ASN A 87 -11.22 0.58 11.21
N PHE A 88 -10.70 -0.13 10.20
CA PHE A 88 -10.39 0.45 8.89
C PHE A 88 -11.62 1.10 8.25
N LEU A 89 -12.75 0.37 8.21
CA LEU A 89 -14.01 0.89 7.67
C LEU A 89 -14.56 2.05 8.52
N ALA A 90 -14.45 1.99 9.85
CA ALA A 90 -14.88 3.08 10.72
C ALA A 90 -14.04 4.36 10.51
N VAL A 91 -12.72 4.23 10.33
CA VAL A 91 -11.81 5.33 10.00
C VAL A 91 -12.19 5.94 8.66
N LEU A 92 -12.40 5.10 7.64
CA LEU A 92 -12.80 5.53 6.31
C LEU A 92 -14.11 6.33 6.36
N GLU A 93 -15.13 5.83 7.07
CA GLU A 93 -16.42 6.51 7.20
C GLU A 93 -16.40 7.79 8.06
N GLY A 94 -15.31 8.09 8.75
CA GLY A 94 -15.27 9.21 9.71
C GLY A 94 -16.03 8.93 11.01
N ASN A 95 -16.23 7.65 11.37
CA ASN A 95 -17.02 7.24 12.54
C ASN A 95 -16.16 7.19 13.81
N ALA A 96 -15.90 8.36 14.40
CA ALA A 96 -15.10 8.47 15.62
C ALA A 96 -15.67 7.68 16.81
N ALA A 97 -17.00 7.55 16.91
CA ALA A 97 -17.65 6.80 17.99
C ALA A 97 -17.30 5.30 17.96
N ALA A 98 -17.18 4.70 16.76
CA ALA A 98 -16.83 3.29 16.61
C ALA A 98 -15.37 2.94 16.98
N VAL A 99 -14.52 3.97 17.10
CA VAL A 99 -13.08 3.85 17.41
C VAL A 99 -12.65 4.64 18.65
N ALA A 100 -13.58 5.18 19.45
CA ALA A 100 -13.28 6.09 20.55
C ALA A 100 -12.26 5.57 21.58
N ASN A 101 -12.17 4.25 21.78
CA ASN A 101 -11.23 3.59 22.69
C ASN A 101 -10.25 2.65 21.95
N LYS A 102 -10.00 2.92 20.66
CA LYS A 102 -9.15 2.10 19.80
C LYS A 102 -8.12 2.99 19.13
N GLY A 103 -6.85 2.60 19.19
CA GLY A 103 -5.76 3.39 18.64
C GLY A 103 -5.74 4.81 19.19
N SER A 104 -5.45 5.77 18.32
CA SER A 104 -5.56 7.20 18.61
C SER A 104 -6.99 7.74 18.58
N GLY A 105 -7.97 6.94 18.14
CA GLY A 105 -9.35 7.36 17.88
C GLY A 105 -9.52 8.30 16.67
N ARG A 106 -8.43 8.61 15.93
CA ARG A 106 -8.50 9.47 14.73
C ARG A 106 -9.21 8.76 13.58
N VAL A 107 -9.98 9.53 12.82
CA VAL A 107 -10.72 9.06 11.64
C VAL A 107 -10.59 10.06 10.50
N LEU A 108 -11.03 9.70 9.29
CA LEU A 108 -11.15 10.62 8.17
C LEU A 108 -12.40 11.50 8.33
N ALA A 109 -12.28 12.54 9.15
CA ALA A 109 -13.31 13.57 9.39
C ALA A 109 -13.36 14.60 8.25
N SER A 110 -13.44 14.12 7.01
CA SER A 110 -13.47 14.91 5.77
C SER A 110 -14.91 15.34 5.39
N GLY A 111 -15.03 16.45 4.70
CA GLY A 111 -16.28 17.04 4.22
C GLY A 111 -16.38 17.16 2.68
N PRO A 112 -17.42 17.85 2.17
CA PRO A 112 -17.76 17.88 0.75
C PRO A 112 -16.74 18.55 -0.15
N SER A 113 -15.85 19.37 0.40
CA SER A 113 -14.78 20.07 -0.35
C SER A 113 -13.47 19.30 -0.39
N ASP A 114 -13.33 18.24 0.42
CA ASP A 114 -12.05 17.63 0.69
C ASP A 114 -11.77 16.49 -0.29
N LYS A 115 -10.52 16.37 -0.74
CA LYS A 115 -10.05 15.22 -1.50
C LYS A 115 -9.46 14.19 -0.55
N VAL A 116 -9.77 12.92 -0.78
CA VAL A 116 -9.29 11.81 0.05
C VAL A 116 -8.37 10.92 -0.78
N PHE A 117 -7.18 10.62 -0.23
CA PHE A 117 -6.29 9.60 -0.77
C PHE A 117 -6.26 8.39 0.17
N LEU A 118 -6.44 7.20 -0.37
CA LEU A 118 -6.36 5.93 0.33
C LEU A 118 -5.30 5.07 -0.35
N PHE A 119 -4.34 4.60 0.44
CA PHE A 119 -3.34 3.65 0.00
C PHE A 119 -3.40 2.41 0.89
N TYR A 120 -3.42 1.24 0.26
CA TYR A 120 -3.39 -0.06 0.92
C TYR A 120 -2.24 -0.88 0.33
N SER A 121 -1.44 -1.50 1.21
CA SER A 121 -0.44 -2.52 0.85
C SER A 121 -0.51 -3.63 1.89
N ASP A 122 -0.94 -4.81 1.45
CA ASP A 122 -0.82 -6.09 2.15
C ASP A 122 -1.19 -7.21 1.16
N HIS A 123 -1.27 -8.44 1.63
CA HIS A 123 -1.79 -9.56 0.86
C HIS A 123 -3.25 -9.34 0.43
N GLY A 124 -3.64 -10.09 -0.61
CA GLY A 124 -5.02 -10.17 -1.10
C GLY A 124 -5.26 -11.49 -1.82
N ALA A 125 -6.51 -11.68 -2.19
CA ALA A 125 -6.99 -12.72 -3.09
C ALA A 125 -8.27 -12.23 -3.77
N ALA A 126 -8.87 -13.06 -4.63
CA ALA A 126 -10.12 -12.72 -5.30
C ALA A 126 -11.22 -12.24 -4.32
N GLY A 127 -11.58 -10.95 -4.42
CA GLY A 127 -12.65 -10.30 -3.65
C GLY A 127 -12.32 -9.97 -2.19
N VAL A 128 -11.07 -10.16 -1.73
CA VAL A 128 -10.68 -9.93 -0.34
C VAL A 128 -9.29 -9.31 -0.20
N LEU A 129 -9.15 -8.43 0.80
CA LEU A 129 -7.90 -7.85 1.26
C LEU A 129 -7.53 -8.40 2.64
N GLY A 130 -6.27 -8.74 2.83
CA GLY A 130 -5.71 -9.18 4.09
C GLY A 130 -5.86 -8.12 5.20
N MET A 131 -6.10 -8.58 6.43
CA MET A 131 -5.92 -7.74 7.61
C MET A 131 -5.02 -8.51 8.57
N PRO A 132 -4.07 -7.85 9.25
CA PRO A 132 -3.17 -8.53 10.16
C PRO A 132 -3.89 -9.01 11.43
N SER A 133 -5.15 -8.59 11.66
CA SER A 133 -5.95 -9.05 12.79
C SER A 133 -7.44 -9.13 12.45
N GLY A 134 -8.06 -10.22 12.93
CA GLY A 134 -9.48 -10.49 12.67
C GLY A 134 -9.76 -11.00 11.25
N PRO A 135 -11.01 -10.89 10.79
CA PRO A 135 -11.41 -11.27 9.43
C PRO A 135 -10.74 -10.39 8.36
N PHE A 136 -10.66 -10.92 7.15
CA PHE A 136 -10.30 -10.16 5.95
C PHE A 136 -11.32 -9.05 5.67
N LEU A 137 -10.88 -8.05 4.91
CA LEU A 137 -11.74 -6.99 4.39
C LEU A 137 -12.31 -7.43 3.03
N TYR A 138 -13.64 -7.55 2.93
CA TYR A 138 -14.28 -7.96 1.68
C TYR A 138 -14.59 -6.78 0.75
N ALA A 139 -14.63 -7.04 -0.55
CA ALA A 139 -14.90 -6.03 -1.58
C ALA A 139 -16.24 -5.31 -1.38
N ASP A 140 -17.30 -6.05 -1.08
CA ASP A 140 -18.63 -5.50 -0.84
C ASP A 140 -18.67 -4.60 0.41
N GLU A 141 -17.97 -4.97 1.48
CA GLU A 141 -17.85 -4.16 2.70
C GLU A 141 -17.14 -2.83 2.43
N LEU A 142 -15.99 -2.88 1.73
CA LEU A 142 -15.23 -1.70 1.33
C LEU A 142 -16.08 -0.74 0.48
N LEU A 143 -16.69 -1.27 -0.59
CA LEU A 143 -17.48 -0.46 -1.51
C LEU A 143 -18.76 0.08 -0.85
N ALA A 144 -19.39 -0.68 0.04
CA ALA A 144 -20.52 -0.20 0.81
C ALA A 144 -20.13 0.95 1.75
N SER A 145 -18.94 0.89 2.37
CA SER A 145 -18.40 1.98 3.21
C SER A 145 -18.12 3.24 2.39
N ILE A 146 -17.44 3.11 1.24
CA ILE A 146 -17.19 4.25 0.33
C ILE A 146 -18.51 4.86 -0.13
N ARG A 147 -19.50 4.03 -0.49
CA ARG A 147 -20.84 4.50 -0.88
C ARG A 147 -21.52 5.29 0.24
N ARG A 148 -21.47 4.79 1.48
CA ARG A 148 -22.00 5.52 2.65
C ARG A 148 -21.28 6.85 2.86
N LYS A 149 -19.95 6.88 2.73
CA LYS A 149 -19.17 8.11 2.87
C LYS A 149 -19.52 9.13 1.78
N PHE A 150 -19.65 8.69 0.53
CA PHE A 150 -20.04 9.53 -0.60
C PHE A 150 -21.45 10.10 -0.43
N GLN A 151 -22.43 9.27 -0.05
CA GLN A 151 -23.82 9.68 0.19
C GLN A 151 -23.96 10.70 1.35
N ARG A 152 -23.01 10.69 2.29
CA ARG A 152 -22.94 11.67 3.39
C ARG A 152 -22.10 12.90 3.03
N HIS A 153 -21.73 13.06 1.76
CA HIS A 153 -20.86 14.13 1.28
C HIS A 153 -19.52 14.22 2.02
N GLY A 154 -18.94 13.06 2.35
CA GLY A 154 -17.70 12.98 3.10
C GLY A 154 -16.43 13.20 2.28
N PHE A 155 -16.52 13.47 0.98
CA PHE A 155 -15.41 13.88 0.11
C PHE A 155 -15.94 14.49 -1.20
N LYS A 156 -15.11 15.32 -1.85
CA LYS A 156 -15.29 15.80 -3.23
C LYS A 156 -14.90 14.71 -4.23
N GLU A 157 -13.67 14.24 -4.13
CA GLU A 157 -13.06 13.18 -4.94
C GLU A 157 -12.24 12.25 -4.04
N MET A 158 -12.20 10.97 -4.40
CA MET A 158 -11.37 9.97 -3.71
C MET A 158 -10.45 9.27 -4.70
N VAL A 159 -9.17 9.17 -4.38
CA VAL A 159 -8.19 8.35 -5.12
C VAL A 159 -7.78 7.16 -4.24
N MET A 160 -7.81 5.96 -4.79
CA MET A 160 -7.44 4.74 -4.09
C MET A 160 -6.36 3.95 -4.84
N TYR A 161 -5.24 3.69 -4.19
CA TYR A 161 -4.13 2.87 -4.70
C TYR A 161 -4.06 1.57 -3.90
N ILE A 162 -4.20 0.43 -4.57
CA ILE A 162 -4.33 -0.89 -3.92
C ILE A 162 -3.22 -1.83 -4.40
N GLU A 163 -2.25 -2.08 -3.52
CA GLU A 163 -1.24 -3.12 -3.66
C GLU A 163 -1.74 -4.42 -2.99
N ALA A 164 -2.12 -5.40 -3.81
CA ALA A 164 -2.44 -6.76 -3.39
C ALA A 164 -2.54 -7.70 -4.62
N CYS A 165 -2.38 -9.01 -4.38
CA CYS A 165 -2.72 -10.03 -5.37
C CYS A 165 -4.21 -9.96 -5.74
N GLU A 166 -4.51 -10.17 -7.02
CA GLU A 166 -5.86 -10.13 -7.58
C GLU A 166 -6.64 -8.84 -7.25
N SER A 167 -5.95 -7.74 -6.96
CA SER A 167 -6.54 -6.48 -6.46
C SER A 167 -7.61 -5.88 -7.38
N GLY A 168 -7.56 -6.16 -8.69
CA GLY A 168 -8.63 -5.78 -9.62
C GLY A 168 -10.00 -6.36 -9.27
N SER A 169 -10.03 -7.54 -8.64
CA SER A 169 -11.26 -8.22 -8.21
C SER A 169 -12.04 -7.47 -7.12
N MET A 170 -11.40 -6.51 -6.44
CA MET A 170 -12.06 -5.66 -5.45
C MET A 170 -13.02 -4.66 -6.08
N PHE A 171 -12.89 -4.38 -7.39
CA PHE A 171 -13.62 -3.30 -8.07
C PHE A 171 -14.29 -3.72 -9.38
N GLU A 172 -13.77 -4.74 -10.07
CA GLU A 172 -14.27 -5.20 -11.36
C GLU A 172 -15.76 -5.61 -11.28
N GLY A 173 -16.62 -4.87 -11.99
CA GLY A 173 -18.08 -5.08 -11.97
C GLY A 173 -18.79 -4.62 -10.69
N LEU A 174 -18.07 -4.04 -9.72
CA LEU A 174 -18.62 -3.68 -8.41
C LEU A 174 -18.61 -2.17 -8.13
N LEU A 175 -17.57 -1.44 -8.56
CA LEU A 175 -17.43 -0.01 -8.31
C LEU A 175 -18.28 0.81 -9.29
N ASP A 176 -19.18 1.64 -8.74
CA ASP A 176 -20.02 2.56 -9.52
C ASP A 176 -19.21 3.79 -9.94
N SER A 177 -19.18 4.09 -11.24
CA SER A 177 -18.49 5.25 -11.79
C SER A 177 -19.07 6.60 -11.32
N ASN A 178 -20.27 6.61 -10.74
CA ASN A 178 -20.88 7.83 -10.19
C ASN A 178 -20.38 8.21 -8.78
N MET A 179 -19.51 7.41 -8.16
CA MET A 179 -19.06 7.61 -6.75
C MET A 179 -17.89 8.57 -6.57
N ALA A 180 -17.57 9.41 -7.57
CA ALA A 180 -16.44 10.36 -7.56
C ALA A 180 -15.12 9.76 -7.01
N ALA A 181 -14.90 8.49 -7.32
CA ALA A 181 -13.78 7.70 -6.82
C ALA A 181 -13.00 7.12 -8.00
N TYR A 182 -11.70 7.39 -8.04
CA TYR A 182 -10.75 6.85 -9.01
C TYR A 182 -9.86 5.83 -8.31
N VAL A 183 -9.71 4.66 -8.92
CA VAL A 183 -8.95 3.55 -8.32
C VAL A 183 -7.91 3.06 -9.30
N THR A 184 -6.71 2.75 -8.79
CA THR A 184 -5.74 1.93 -9.50
C THR A 184 -5.34 0.73 -8.64
N THR A 185 -5.08 -0.41 -9.30
CA THR A 185 -4.72 -1.66 -8.62
C THR A 185 -3.42 -2.20 -9.17
N ALA A 186 -2.63 -2.86 -8.32
CA ALA A 186 -1.35 -3.45 -8.70
C ALA A 186 -1.47 -4.58 -9.74
N ALA A 187 -2.61 -5.28 -9.74
CA ALA A 187 -2.88 -6.42 -10.60
C ALA A 187 -4.33 -6.42 -11.12
N ASN A 188 -4.57 -7.16 -12.18
CA ASN A 188 -5.95 -7.51 -12.59
C ASN A 188 -6.61 -8.50 -11.61
N ALA A 189 -7.82 -8.97 -11.90
CA ALA A 189 -8.58 -9.84 -10.99
C ALA A 189 -8.10 -11.31 -10.93
N TYR A 190 -7.10 -11.70 -11.73
CA TYR A 190 -6.72 -13.10 -11.95
C TYR A 190 -5.22 -13.37 -11.80
N GLU A 191 -4.43 -12.37 -11.44
CA GLU A 191 -2.98 -12.49 -11.33
C GLU A 191 -2.48 -11.93 -10.00
N SER A 192 -1.30 -12.41 -9.60
CA SER A 192 -0.62 -11.94 -8.40
C SER A 192 0.00 -10.56 -8.61
N SER A 193 0.15 -9.82 -7.51
CA SER A 193 1.06 -8.68 -7.48
C SER A 193 2.48 -9.14 -7.10
N TRP A 194 3.44 -8.22 -7.11
CA TRP A 194 4.85 -8.58 -7.07
C TRP A 194 5.61 -7.81 -6.01
N ALA A 195 6.33 -8.53 -5.15
CA ALA A 195 7.35 -7.93 -4.31
C ALA A 195 8.55 -7.47 -5.15
N THR A 196 9.31 -6.50 -4.65
CA THR A 196 10.58 -6.07 -5.25
C THR A 196 11.64 -5.84 -4.18
N TYR A 197 12.87 -5.58 -4.62
CA TYR A 197 14.01 -5.37 -3.72
C TYR A 197 14.24 -6.55 -2.75
N CYS A 198 14.02 -7.76 -3.25
CA CYS A 198 14.21 -9.00 -2.51
C CYS A 198 15.68 -9.44 -2.46
N PRO A 199 16.12 -10.17 -1.41
CA PRO A 199 17.52 -10.58 -1.23
C PRO A 199 18.04 -11.42 -2.39
N GLU A 200 17.19 -12.24 -3.01
CA GLU A 200 17.52 -13.11 -4.14
C GLU A 200 18.06 -12.32 -5.35
N PHE A 201 17.57 -11.09 -5.56
CA PHE A 201 18.05 -10.21 -6.62
C PHE A 201 19.42 -9.60 -6.32
N PHE A 202 19.83 -9.53 -5.04
CA PHE A 202 21.11 -8.97 -4.61
C PHE A 202 22.19 -10.03 -4.35
N GLY A 203 21.80 -11.25 -3.96
CA GLY A 203 22.71 -12.36 -3.70
C GLY A 203 23.52 -12.79 -4.93
N ALA A 204 22.90 -12.77 -6.11
CA ALA A 204 23.59 -13.04 -7.38
C ALA A 204 24.54 -11.90 -7.79
N ALA A 205 24.25 -10.65 -7.43
CA ALA A 205 25.10 -9.48 -7.74
C ALA A 205 26.34 -9.37 -6.85
N SER A 206 26.33 -10.01 -5.67
CA SER A 206 27.47 -10.06 -4.75
C SER A 206 28.44 -11.23 -5.01
N ALA A 207 28.10 -12.17 -5.90
CA ALA A 207 29.00 -13.26 -6.27
C ALA A 207 30.15 -12.72 -7.14
N GLY A 208 31.24 -12.29 -6.49
CA GLY A 208 32.47 -11.82 -7.15
C GLY A 208 32.74 -10.32 -7.04
N THR A 209 31.96 -9.55 -6.27
CA THR A 209 32.23 -8.13 -6.00
C THR A 209 32.59 -7.91 -4.52
N ASN A 210 33.49 -6.96 -4.23
CA ASN A 210 33.80 -6.51 -2.85
C ASN A 210 32.63 -5.73 -2.18
N ALA A 211 31.41 -5.87 -2.71
CA ALA A 211 30.23 -5.22 -2.18
C ALA A 211 29.87 -5.84 -0.82
N ARG A 212 29.58 -5.00 0.18
CA ARG A 212 29.06 -5.49 1.46
C ARG A 212 27.74 -6.25 1.20
N PRO A 213 27.54 -7.43 1.80
CA PRO A 213 26.32 -8.20 1.60
C PRO A 213 25.09 -7.37 1.99
N PHE A 214 24.04 -7.48 1.18
CA PHE A 214 22.74 -6.88 1.47
C PHE A 214 22.25 -7.42 2.83
N PRO A 215 22.03 -6.55 3.85
CA PRO A 215 21.88 -7.00 5.22
C PRO A 215 20.48 -7.56 5.52
N PHE A 216 19.51 -7.36 4.62
CA PHE A 216 18.12 -7.77 4.83
C PHE A 216 17.85 -9.14 4.21
N PHE A 217 17.11 -9.97 4.94
CA PHE A 217 16.68 -11.31 4.51
C PHE A 217 15.23 -11.35 4.00
N THR A 218 14.67 -10.17 3.69
CA THR A 218 13.31 -10.00 3.15
C THR A 218 13.28 -8.91 2.08
N CYS A 219 12.22 -8.90 1.28
CA CYS A 219 11.94 -7.83 0.32
C CYS A 219 11.63 -6.52 1.05
N LEU A 220 12.06 -5.39 0.46
CA LEU A 220 11.90 -4.07 1.08
C LEU A 220 10.65 -3.32 0.65
N GLY A 221 10.04 -3.70 -0.47
CA GLY A 221 8.83 -3.05 -0.98
C GLY A 221 8.10 -3.91 -1.99
N ASP A 222 6.97 -3.42 -2.45
CA ASP A 222 6.18 -4.04 -3.50
C ASP A 222 6.26 -3.24 -4.81
N LEU A 223 6.28 -3.92 -5.95
CA LEU A 223 6.64 -3.36 -7.25
C LEU A 223 5.72 -2.21 -7.66
N TYR A 224 4.41 -2.35 -7.47
CA TYR A 224 3.47 -1.27 -7.77
C TYR A 224 3.58 -0.14 -6.74
N SER A 225 3.71 -0.48 -5.44
CA SER A 225 3.93 0.51 -4.38
C SER A 225 5.14 1.39 -4.64
N VAL A 226 6.33 0.79 -4.80
CA VAL A 226 7.57 1.56 -5.03
C VAL A 226 7.54 2.28 -6.37
N ALA A 227 6.77 1.78 -7.35
CA ALA A 227 6.63 2.46 -8.63
C ALA A 227 5.94 3.82 -8.49
N TRP A 228 4.83 3.91 -7.77
CA TRP A 228 4.15 5.19 -7.57
C TRP A 228 4.86 6.08 -6.55
N LEU A 229 5.44 5.49 -5.50
CA LEU A 229 6.16 6.24 -4.47
C LEU A 229 7.38 6.96 -5.05
N GLU A 230 8.19 6.25 -5.84
CA GLU A 230 9.40 6.82 -6.43
C GLU A 230 9.11 7.79 -7.57
N ASP A 231 8.00 7.58 -8.30
CA ASP A 231 7.51 8.53 -9.30
C ASP A 231 7.08 9.84 -8.62
N ALA A 232 6.29 9.75 -7.55
CA ALA A 232 5.83 10.91 -6.79
C ALA A 232 6.97 11.74 -6.17
N GLU A 233 8.08 11.12 -5.77
CA GLU A 233 9.27 11.84 -5.28
C GLU A 233 10.10 12.48 -6.40
N ALA A 234 10.09 11.90 -7.61
CA ALA A 234 10.89 12.35 -8.74
C ALA A 234 10.18 13.43 -9.57
N SER A 235 8.85 13.51 -9.48
CA SER A 235 8.00 14.36 -10.30
C SER A 235 7.57 15.65 -9.59
N ASP A 236 7.19 16.66 -10.39
CA ASP A 236 6.46 17.84 -9.91
C ASP A 236 4.96 17.53 -9.92
N LEU A 237 4.42 17.14 -8.76
CA LEU A 237 3.01 16.77 -8.58
C LEU A 237 2.02 17.93 -8.80
N THR A 238 2.49 19.16 -9.00
CA THR A 238 1.62 20.28 -9.44
C THR A 238 1.40 20.29 -10.95
N ARG A 239 2.12 19.43 -11.68
CA ARG A 239 2.12 19.35 -13.15
C ARG A 239 1.85 17.96 -13.67
N GLU A 240 2.28 16.93 -12.94
CA GLU A 240 1.98 15.55 -13.29
C GLU A 240 0.52 15.21 -12.94
N SER A 241 -0.22 14.74 -13.93
CA SER A 241 -1.59 14.25 -13.73
C SER A 241 -1.61 12.80 -13.26
N LEU A 242 -2.71 12.38 -12.64
CA LEU A 242 -2.95 10.99 -12.23
C LEU A 242 -2.83 10.00 -13.40
N LEU A 243 -3.24 10.37 -14.61
CA LEU A 243 -3.10 9.57 -15.83
C LEU A 243 -1.63 9.42 -16.26
N GLN A 244 -0.81 10.45 -16.08
CA GLN A 244 0.62 10.38 -16.38
C GLN A 244 1.32 9.43 -15.41
N GLN A 245 1.05 9.60 -14.11
CA GLN A 245 1.54 8.71 -13.07
C GLN A 245 1.06 7.26 -13.29
N TYR A 246 -0.23 7.02 -13.56
CA TYR A 246 -0.75 5.68 -13.89
C TYR A 246 0.00 5.03 -15.06
N LYS A 247 0.32 5.78 -16.12
CA LYS A 247 1.10 5.25 -17.25
C LYS A 247 2.54 4.92 -16.85
N ALA A 248 3.18 5.74 -16.02
CA ALA A 248 4.52 5.50 -15.50
C ALA A 248 4.56 4.22 -14.63
N ILE A 249 3.63 4.12 -13.68
CA ILE A 249 3.44 2.96 -12.81
C ILE A 249 3.16 1.71 -13.66
N LYS A 250 2.19 1.75 -14.57
CA LYS A 250 1.83 0.62 -15.44
C LYS A 250 3.01 0.11 -16.26
N ARG A 251 3.82 1.01 -16.82
CA ARG A 251 5.02 0.63 -17.57
C ARG A 251 6.04 -0.05 -16.65
N ARG A 252 6.26 0.46 -15.44
CA ARG A 252 7.21 -0.13 -14.48
C ARG A 252 6.74 -1.47 -13.94
N THR A 253 5.50 -1.56 -13.48
CA THR A 253 4.91 -2.78 -12.91
C THR A 253 4.79 -3.91 -13.94
N SER A 254 4.59 -3.59 -15.21
CA SER A 254 4.58 -4.58 -16.29
C SER A 254 5.97 -5.02 -16.77
N GLN A 255 7.05 -4.55 -16.12
CA GLN A 255 8.43 -4.75 -16.57
C GLN A 255 8.63 -4.30 -18.03
N ASN A 256 8.14 -3.09 -18.35
CA ASN A 256 8.12 -2.55 -19.71
C ASN A 256 7.31 -3.43 -20.69
N PHE A 257 6.12 -3.86 -20.25
CA PHE A 257 5.16 -4.69 -21.00
C PHE A 257 5.64 -6.10 -21.35
N THR A 258 6.67 -6.62 -20.68
CA THR A 258 7.09 -8.03 -20.84
C THR A 258 6.30 -8.98 -19.95
N TYR A 259 5.85 -8.49 -18.78
CA TYR A 259 5.12 -9.25 -17.75
C TYR A 259 5.86 -10.51 -17.24
N GLU A 260 7.19 -10.59 -17.41
CA GLU A 260 7.98 -11.75 -16.95
C GLU A 260 7.99 -11.87 -15.41
N GLN A 261 8.06 -10.74 -14.71
CA GLN A 261 7.96 -10.59 -13.25
C GLN A 261 7.20 -9.30 -12.95
N GLY A 262 5.98 -9.24 -13.47
CA GLY A 262 5.15 -8.05 -13.44
C GLY A 262 3.68 -8.36 -13.61
N SER A 263 2.85 -7.33 -13.47
CA SER A 263 1.39 -7.42 -13.50
C SER A 263 0.77 -6.27 -14.28
N HIS A 264 -0.50 -6.41 -14.59
CA HIS A 264 -1.32 -5.43 -15.28
C HIS A 264 -1.92 -4.46 -14.26
N VAL A 265 -1.36 -3.26 -14.20
CA VAL A 265 -1.99 -2.17 -13.45
C VAL A 265 -3.31 -1.79 -14.12
N MET A 266 -4.38 -1.80 -13.34
CA MET A 266 -5.74 -1.52 -13.79
C MET A 266 -6.22 -0.18 -13.23
N GLN A 267 -7.29 0.36 -13.82
CA GLN A 267 -7.98 1.54 -13.32
C GLN A 267 -9.50 1.36 -13.37
N TYR A 268 -10.21 1.89 -12.36
CA TYR A 268 -11.66 1.74 -12.19
C TYR A 268 -12.30 3.04 -11.69
N GLY A 269 -13.63 3.13 -11.79
CA GLY A 269 -14.42 4.23 -11.22
C GLY A 269 -14.54 5.46 -12.11
N ALA A 270 -14.49 6.64 -11.51
CA ALA A 270 -14.62 7.94 -12.17
C ALA A 270 -13.31 8.32 -12.87
N LEU A 271 -13.12 7.81 -14.10
CA LEU A 271 -11.87 7.98 -14.86
C LEU A 271 -11.59 9.43 -15.26
N ASP A 272 -12.57 10.33 -15.26
CA ASP A 272 -12.36 11.74 -15.55
C ASP A 272 -11.47 12.45 -14.53
N ILE A 273 -11.37 11.91 -13.31
CA ILE A 273 -10.44 12.35 -12.26
C ILE A 273 -8.98 12.15 -12.69
N ASP A 274 -8.68 11.21 -13.60
CA ASP A 274 -7.30 10.91 -14.03
C ASP A 274 -6.59 12.09 -14.76
N LYS A 275 -7.36 13.11 -15.14
CA LYS A 275 -6.87 14.33 -15.80
C LYS A 275 -6.37 15.39 -14.82
N GLU A 276 -6.75 15.29 -13.56
CA GLU A 276 -6.19 16.14 -12.49
C GLU A 276 -4.73 15.78 -12.21
#